data_AF-I4GWZ9-F1
#
_entry.id   AF-I4GWZ9-F1
#
_cell.length_a   1.000
_cell.length_b   1.000
_cell.length_c   1.000
_cell.angle_alpha   90.00
_cell.angle_beta   90.00
_cell.angle_gamma   90.00
#
_symmetry.space_group_name_H-M   'P 1'
#
loop_
_entity.id
_entity.type
_entity.pdbx_description
1 polymer ?
#
loop_
_entity_poly.entity_id
_entity_poly.type
_entity_poly.pdbx_seq_one_letter_code
_entity_poly.pdbx_strand_id
1 'polypeptide(L)' 'MNNAGLDTNSPLLQTLQTLPVQQQQEILDFLESIVNQHHQTQITPTGRIAGLYQGQGWISDDFNEPLTDELLPPT' A
#
# COMPACT_ATOMS: atom_id res chain seq x y z
N MET A 1 20.21 10.85 1.27
CA MET A 1 18.99 10.44 2.01
C MET A 1 19.10 11.02 3.41
N ASN A 2 18.30 12.03 3.75
CA ASN A 2 18.32 12.61 5.09
C ASN A 2 17.47 11.71 6.00
N ASN A 3 18.11 10.88 6.81
CA ASN A 3 17.43 10.19 7.91
C ASN A 3 17.16 11.23 9.01
N ALA A 4 16.10 12.01 8.85
CA ALA A 4 15.53 12.78 9.94
C ALA A 4 14.79 11.80 10.87
N GLY A 5 15.55 11.11 11.72
CA GLY A 5 14.97 10.41 12.86
C GLY A 5 14.18 11.40 13.70
N LEU A 6 12.99 11.00 14.16
CA LEU A 6 12.17 11.81 15.06
C LEU A 6 13.04 12.21 16.26
N ASP A 7 13.44 13.48 16.34
CA ASP A 7 14.14 13.99 17.50
C ASP A 7 13.13 14.00 18.65
N THR A 8 13.32 13.10 19.62
CA THR A 8 12.41 12.97 20.77
C THR A 8 12.45 14.17 21.71
N ASN A 9 13.34 15.15 21.48
CA ASN A 9 13.37 16.45 22.16
C ASN A 9 12.71 17.57 21.32
N SER A 10 11.97 17.20 20.27
CA SER A 10 11.36 18.17 19.36
C SER A 10 10.21 18.96 19.97
N PRO A 11 9.97 20.20 19.50
CA PRO A 11 8.75 20.95 19.80
C PRO A 11 7.46 20.18 19.48
N LEU A 12 7.53 19.19 18.59
CA LEU A 12 6.46 18.23 18.30
C LEU A 12 5.91 17.55 19.56
N LEU A 13 6.75 17.03 20.46
CA LEU A 13 6.26 16.34 21.66
C LEU A 13 5.60 17.30 22.64
N GLN A 14 6.10 18.54 22.72
CA GLN A 14 5.45 19.57 23.53
C GLN A 14 4.06 19.91 22.97
N THR A 15 3.94 20.05 21.64
CA THR A 15 2.63 20.28 21.00
C THR A 15 1.68 19.12 21.26
N LEU A 16 2.12 17.87 21.13
CA LEU A 16 1.30 16.69 21.41
C LEU A 16 0.80 16.67 22.87
N GLN A 17 1.65 17.03 23.83
CA GLN A 17 1.27 17.10 25.24
C GLN A 17 0.28 18.22 25.55
N THR A 18 0.22 19.28 24.73
CA THR A 18 -0.77 20.35 24.88
C THR A 18 -2.16 20.02 24.32
N LEU A 19 -2.26 18.95 23.51
CA LEU A 19 -3.54 18.54 22.95
C LEU A 19 -4.40 17.80 23.99
N PRO A 20 -5.74 17.86 23.88
CA PRO A 20 -6.65 16.97 24.59
C PRO A 20 -6.31 15.49 24.42
N VAL A 21 -6.55 14.70 25.46
CA VAL A 21 -6.23 13.26 25.51
C VAL A 21 -6.85 12.49 24.33
N GLN A 22 -8.05 12.87 23.89
CA GLN A 22 -8.72 12.24 22.76
C GLN A 22 -7.93 12.41 21.46
N GLN A 23 -7.37 13.60 21.23
CA GLN A 23 -6.59 13.90 20.03
C GLN A 23 -5.20 13.26 20.10
N GLN A 24 -4.63 13.14 21.30
CA GLN A 24 -3.41 12.36 21.50
C GLN A 24 -3.63 10.89 21.10
N GLN A 25 -4.77 10.30 21.49
CA GLN A 25 -5.10 8.92 21.13
C GLN A 25 -5.26 8.74 19.62
N GLU A 26 -5.98 9.65 18.95
CA GLU A 26 -6.16 9.58 17.49
C GLU A 26 -4.81 9.60 16.74
N ILE A 27 -3.86 10.40 17.21
CA ILE A 27 -2.51 10.46 16.63
C ILE A 27 -1.74 9.17 16.88
N LEU A 28 -1.86 8.57 18.07
CA LEU A 28 -1.24 7.27 18.37
C LEU A 28 -1.83 6.16 17.49
N ASP A 29 -3.16 6.13 17.33
CA ASP A 29 -3.86 5.17 16.48
C ASP A 29 -3.43 5.31 15.01
N PHE A 30 -3.24 6.54 14.54
CA PHE A 30 -2.73 6.82 13.19
C PHE A 30 -1.29 6.32 12.99
N LEU A 31 -0.40 6.56 13.98
CA LEU A 31 0.97 6.05 13.93
C LEU A 31 1.00 4.53 13.93
N GLU A 32 0.17 3.89 14.75
CA GLU A 32 0.03 2.43 14.76
C GLU A 32 -0.46 1.89 13.40
N SER A 33 -1.42 2.57 12.77
CA SER A 33 -1.86 2.25 11.40
C SER A 33 -0.73 2.32 10.38
N ILE A 34 0.11 3.36 10.42
CA ILE A 34 1.28 3.47 9.52
C ILE A 34 2.24 2.30 9.75
N VAL A 35 2.56 1.99 11.01
CA VAL A 35 3.45 0.89 11.36
C VAL A 35 2.90 -0.44 10.86
N ASN A 36 1.60 -0.70 11.07
CA ASN A 36 0.94 -1.91 10.63
C ASN A 36 0.91 -2.06 9.10
N GLN A 37 0.62 -0.97 8.37
CA GLN A 37 0.67 -0.98 6.90
C GLN A 37 2.08 -1.24 6.38
N HIS A 38 3.10 -0.69 7.04
CA HIS A 38 4.50 -0.92 6.67
C HIS A 38 4.93 -2.38 6.94
N HIS A 39 4.46 -2.98 8.03
CA HIS A 39 4.64 -4.41 8.28
C HIS A 39 3.91 -5.29 7.24
N GLN A 40 2.70 -4.92 6.84
CA GLN A 40 1.93 -5.64 5.81
C GLN A 40 2.55 -5.54 4.42
N THR A 41 3.13 -4.40 4.06
CA THR A 41 3.82 -4.22 2.77
C THR A 41 5.24 -4.80 2.75
N GLN A 42 5.84 -5.03 3.93
CA GLN A 42 7.10 -5.79 4.07
C GLN A 42 6.92 -7.31 4.05
N ILE A 43 5.68 -7.81 4.05
CA ILE A 43 5.39 -9.16 3.56
C ILE A 43 5.75 -9.10 2.08
N THR A 44 7.00 -9.43 1.79
CA THR A 44 7.55 -9.46 0.45
C THR A 44 6.54 -10.28 -0.35
N PRO A 45 5.92 -9.74 -1.42
CA PRO A 45 5.07 -10.57 -2.25
C PRO A 45 5.93 -11.76 -2.62
N THR A 46 5.53 -12.94 -2.13
CA THR A 46 6.26 -14.21 -2.32
C THR A 46 6.73 -14.19 -3.75
N GLY A 47 8.05 -14.07 -3.94
CA GLY A 47 8.63 -13.63 -5.21
C GLY A 47 7.97 -14.37 -6.36
N ARG A 48 7.66 -13.65 -7.46
CA ARG A 48 6.94 -14.22 -8.60
C ARG A 48 7.54 -15.59 -8.95
N ILE A 49 6.78 -16.66 -8.71
CA ILE A 49 7.24 -18.02 -8.99
C ILE A 49 7.06 -18.23 -10.51
N ALA A 50 8.17 -18.30 -11.24
CA ALA A 50 8.13 -18.58 -12.66
C ALA A 50 7.43 -19.93 -12.92
N GLY A 51 6.46 -19.95 -13.83
CA GLY A 51 5.70 -21.16 -14.15
C GLY A 51 4.61 -21.54 -13.15
N LEU A 52 4.32 -20.70 -12.15
CA LEU A 52 3.16 -20.90 -11.28
C LEU A 52 1.87 -20.94 -12.13
N TYR A 53 1.12 -22.04 -12.03
CA TYR A 53 -0.07 -22.34 -12.84
C TYR A 53 0.16 -22.48 -14.35
N GLN A 54 1.39 -22.73 -14.79
CA GLN A 54 1.65 -23.03 -16.21
C GLN A 54 0.82 -24.25 -16.65
N GLY A 55 0.05 -24.07 -17.72
CA GLY A 55 -0.84 -25.11 -18.25
C GLY A 55 -2.14 -25.35 -17.45
N GLN A 56 -2.38 -24.59 -16.38
CA GLN A 56 -3.60 -24.68 -15.56
C GLN A 56 -4.61 -23.55 -15.83
N GLY A 57 -4.27 -22.60 -16.70
CA GLY A 57 -5.18 -21.55 -17.15
C GLY A 57 -6.00 -22.00 -18.35
N TRP A 58 -7.30 -21.67 -18.36
CA TRP A 58 -8.10 -21.66 -19.58
C TRP A 58 -7.97 -20.27 -20.21
N ILE A 59 -7.50 -20.22 -21.46
CA ILE A 59 -7.46 -19.00 -22.27
C ILE A 59 -8.56 -19.17 -23.31
N SER A 60 -9.39 -18.15 -23.47
CA SER A 60 -10.44 -18.15 -24.49
C SER A 60 -9.83 -18.27 -25.89
N ASP A 61 -10.51 -19.00 -26.79
CA ASP A 61 -10.01 -19.26 -28.14
C ASP A 61 -9.83 -17.97 -28.97
N ASP A 62 -10.57 -16.92 -28.61
CA ASP A 62 -10.56 -15.59 -29.22
C ASP A 62 -9.54 -14.62 -28.60
N PHE A 63 -8.69 -15.03 -27.65
CA PHE A 63 -7.77 -14.11 -26.97
C PHE A 63 -6.81 -13.38 -27.93
N ASN A 64 -6.45 -14.02 -29.04
CA ASN A 64 -5.58 -13.43 -30.06
C ASN A 64 -6.37 -12.76 -31.20
N GLU A 65 -7.70 -12.76 -31.14
CA GLU A 65 -8.53 -12.08 -32.13
C GLU A 65 -8.47 -10.56 -31.94
N PRO A 66 -8.54 -9.78 -33.03
CA PRO A 66 -8.57 -8.33 -32.93
C PRO A 66 -9.83 -7.88 -32.17
N LEU A 67 -9.66 -6.88 -31.30
CA LEU A 67 -10.80 -6.22 -30.66
C LEU A 67 -11.69 -5.61 -31.75
N THR A 68 -12.99 -5.88 -31.69
CA THR A 68 -13.97 -5.26 -32.59
C THR A 68 -14.15 -3.78 -32.22
N ASP A 69 -14.46 -2.95 -33.21
CA ASP A 69 -14.68 -1.50 -33.03
C ASP A 69 -15.83 -1.20 -32.03
N GLU A 70 -16.73 -2.16 -31.80
CA GLU A 70 -17.81 -2.05 -30.80
C GLU A 70 -17.31 -2.06 -29.34
N LEU A 71 -16.10 -2.56 -29.09
CA LEU A 71 -15.48 -2.62 -27.76
C LEU A 71 -14.52 -1.46 -27.48
N LEU A 72 -14.26 -0.62 -28.48
CA LEU A 72 -13.43 0.57 -28.32
C LEU A 72 -14.29 1.74 -27.82
N PRO A 73 -13.82 2.51 -26.83
CA PRO A 73 -14.53 3.70 -26.39
C PRO A 73 -14.63 4.72 -27.55
N PRO A 74 -15.74 5.47 -27.67
CA PRO A 74 -15.87 6.49 -28.71
C PRO A 74 -14.80 7.58 -28.53
N THR A 75 -14.19 8.00 -29.64
CA THR A 75 -13.16 9.05 -29.71
C THR A 75 -13.73 10.46 -29.58
#